data_AF-A0A4Q3FGD9-F1
#
_entry.id   AF-A0A4Q3FGD9-F1
#
_cell.length_a   1.000
_cell.length_b   1.000
_cell.length_c   1.000
_cell.angle_alpha   90.00
_cell.angle_beta   90.00
_cell.angle_gamma   90.00
#
_symmetry.space_group_name_H-M   'P 1'
#
loop_
_entity.id
_entity.type
_entity.pdbx_description
1 polymer ?
#
loop_
_entity_poly.entity_id
_entity_poly.type
_entity_poly.pdbx_seq_one_letter_code
_entity_poly.pdbx_strand_id
1 'polypeptide(L)'
;EETGIPSLKVAFNSVFGYYLEVTHTHKDKVPEGWIRKQTLVNAERYITPELKEYEEQILGAEEKIFAIETRLYADLLHSISSYIKPIQLNARILAKLDVLLCFAKIAHKNSYHKPLVDLEDRIDIKGGRHPVIEKNLPLGEEYITNDVFLDAESQQIIIITGPNMAGKSAILRQTGLIVLMAQIGCFVPAKEAYIGLVDKIFTRVGASDNLTSGESTFMVEMNETASILNNISNRSLVLLDEIGRGTSTYDGISIAWSIAEYLHNHPSAKAKTLFATHYHELNELAGTFNRIKNFNVAVKETGQKIIFLRKLVPGGSEHSFGIHVAKLAGMPPKVLSRANEILKKLEAERTGGESIKESIKKVQKQAMQLQMFSIDDPVLVKIRDVLNALDVNTLTPVEALMKLDEIQRVIKSN
;
A
#
# COMPACT_ATOMS: atom_id res chain seq x y z
N GLU A 1 -42.18 -58.03 -33.50
CA GLU A 1 -42.96 -59.29 -33.57
C GLU A 1 -42.92 -59.92 -34.95
N GLU A 2 -43.14 -59.16 -36.03
CA GLU A 2 -43.15 -59.64 -37.42
C GLU A 2 -41.85 -60.36 -37.89
N THR A 3 -40.68 -59.87 -37.48
CA THR A 3 -39.39 -60.48 -37.88
C THR A 3 -38.94 -61.66 -37.02
N GLY A 4 -39.57 -61.89 -35.87
CA GLY A 4 -39.15 -62.94 -34.93
C GLY A 4 -37.71 -62.83 -34.41
N ILE A 5 -37.10 -61.63 -34.48
CA ILE A 5 -35.73 -61.34 -33.99
C ILE A 5 -35.81 -60.77 -32.56
N PRO A 6 -35.39 -61.50 -31.51
CA PRO A 6 -35.51 -61.03 -30.13
C PRO A 6 -34.51 -59.91 -29.78
N SER A 7 -33.39 -59.84 -30.51
CA SER A 7 -32.28 -58.91 -30.26
C SER A 7 -32.35 -57.62 -31.09
N LEU A 8 -33.44 -57.39 -31.83
CA LEU A 8 -33.59 -56.23 -32.70
C LEU A 8 -33.64 -54.93 -31.87
N LYS A 9 -32.74 -53.98 -32.16
CA LYS A 9 -32.70 -52.67 -31.49
C LYS A 9 -32.69 -51.54 -32.51
N VAL A 10 -33.49 -50.50 -32.24
CA VAL A 10 -33.37 -49.21 -32.92
C VAL A 10 -32.37 -48.38 -32.13
N ALA A 11 -31.35 -47.84 -32.79
CA ALA A 11 -30.37 -46.96 -32.17
C ALA A 11 -29.96 -45.84 -33.12
N PHE A 12 -29.43 -44.75 -32.57
CA PHE A 12 -28.96 -43.59 -33.30
C PHE A 12 -27.43 -43.50 -33.23
N ASN A 13 -26.79 -43.05 -34.31
CA ASN A 13 -25.38 -42.72 -34.35
C ASN A 13 -25.20 -41.41 -35.13
N SER A 14 -24.37 -40.50 -34.61
CA SER A 14 -24.11 -39.19 -35.21
C SER A 14 -23.53 -39.22 -36.63
N VAL A 15 -22.97 -40.36 -37.08
CA VAL A 15 -22.38 -40.53 -38.42
C VAL A 15 -23.34 -41.21 -39.40
N PHE A 16 -24.23 -42.09 -38.92
CA PHE A 16 -25.04 -42.97 -39.78
C PHE A 16 -26.55 -42.86 -39.57
N GLY A 17 -26.99 -42.00 -38.65
CA GLY A 17 -28.40 -41.77 -38.38
C GLY A 17 -29.04 -42.88 -37.53
N TYR A 18 -30.33 -43.11 -37.76
CA TYR A 18 -31.08 -44.17 -37.11
C TYR A 18 -30.87 -45.50 -37.84
N TYR A 19 -30.66 -46.58 -37.09
CA TYR A 19 -30.45 -47.91 -37.66
C TYR A 19 -31.09 -48.99 -36.81
N LEU A 20 -31.34 -50.12 -37.46
CA LEU A 20 -31.75 -51.39 -36.86
C LEU A 20 -30.51 -52.27 -36.69
N GLU A 21 -30.17 -52.61 -35.46
CA GLU A 21 -29.06 -53.51 -35.14
C GLU A 21 -29.57 -54.95 -34.97
N VAL A 22 -28.95 -55.87 -35.71
CA VAL A 22 -29.26 -57.30 -35.68
C VAL A 22 -27.97 -58.09 -35.44
N THR A 23 -27.97 -58.96 -34.43
CA THR A 23 -26.84 -59.86 -34.14
C THR A 23 -26.62 -60.86 -35.28
N HIS A 24 -25.37 -61.26 -35.55
CA HIS A 24 -25.06 -62.20 -36.65
C HIS A 24 -25.85 -63.52 -36.59
N THR A 25 -26.21 -63.97 -35.39
CA THR A 25 -27.04 -65.17 -35.14
C THR A 25 -28.44 -65.12 -35.76
N HIS A 26 -28.95 -63.92 -36.07
CA HIS A 26 -30.29 -63.71 -36.62
C HIS A 26 -30.27 -63.07 -38.01
N LYS A 27 -29.11 -63.05 -38.67
CA LYS A 27 -28.91 -62.42 -39.99
C LYS A 27 -29.84 -63.01 -41.05
N ASP A 28 -30.05 -64.32 -41.03
CA ASP A 28 -30.90 -65.02 -42.01
C ASP A 28 -32.39 -64.68 -41.86
N LYS A 29 -32.78 -64.01 -40.77
CA LYS A 29 -34.15 -63.56 -40.50
C LYS A 29 -34.40 -62.10 -40.92
N VAL A 30 -33.38 -61.42 -41.46
CA VAL A 30 -33.50 -60.04 -41.91
C VAL A 30 -34.29 -59.99 -43.23
N PRO A 31 -35.37 -59.19 -43.34
CA PRO A 31 -36.14 -59.07 -44.57
C PRO A 31 -35.31 -58.51 -45.74
N GLU A 32 -35.61 -58.95 -46.97
CA GLU A 32 -34.88 -58.51 -48.18
C GLU A 32 -34.97 -57.00 -48.46
N GLY A 33 -36.02 -56.32 -47.96
CA GLY A 33 -36.20 -54.87 -48.10
C GLY A 33 -35.31 -54.01 -47.20
N TRP A 34 -34.49 -54.61 -46.32
CA TRP A 34 -33.61 -53.90 -45.40
C TRP A 34 -32.25 -53.65 -46.05
N ILE A 35 -31.83 -52.39 -46.12
CA ILE A 35 -30.56 -52.01 -46.74
C ILE A 35 -29.47 -52.02 -45.68
N ARG A 36 -28.45 -52.86 -45.86
CA ARG A 36 -27.31 -52.94 -44.93
C ARG A 36 -26.45 -51.67 -45.01
N LYS A 37 -26.21 -51.04 -43.86
CA LYS A 37 -25.44 -49.80 -43.71
C LYS A 37 -24.04 -50.02 -43.16
N GLN A 38 -23.88 -50.90 -42.17
CA GLN A 38 -22.60 -51.15 -41.52
C GLN A 38 -22.53 -52.58 -40.97
N THR A 39 -21.35 -53.20 -41.06
CA THR A 39 -21.07 -54.48 -40.41
C THR A 39 -20.12 -54.25 -39.23
N LEU A 40 -20.51 -54.72 -38.05
CA LEU A 40 -19.71 -54.74 -36.83
C LEU A 40 -19.19 -56.16 -36.59
N VAL A 41 -18.31 -56.32 -35.59
CA VAL A 41 -17.72 -57.61 -35.24
C VAL A 41 -18.79 -58.66 -34.88
N ASN A 42 -19.87 -58.25 -34.21
CA ASN A 42 -20.91 -59.17 -33.69
C ASN A 42 -22.33 -58.89 -34.21
N ALA A 43 -22.52 -57.87 -35.04
CA ALA A 43 -23.83 -57.42 -35.50
C ALA A 43 -23.78 -56.72 -36.87
N GLU A 44 -24.88 -56.73 -37.61
CA GLU A 44 -25.08 -55.94 -38.81
C GLU A 44 -26.13 -54.85 -38.54
N ARG A 45 -25.90 -53.65 -39.07
CA ARG A 45 -26.80 -52.50 -38.99
C ARG A 45 -27.51 -52.29 -40.32
N TYR A 46 -28.81 -52.12 -40.27
CA TYR A 46 -29.68 -51.96 -41.43
C TYR A 46 -30.51 -50.69 -41.32
N ILE A 47 -30.98 -50.21 -42.47
CA ILE A 47 -31.99 -49.15 -42.56
C ILE A 47 -33.15 -49.65 -43.43
N THR A 48 -34.37 -49.25 -43.08
CA THR A 48 -35.55 -49.47 -43.92
C THR A 48 -35.91 -48.17 -44.63
N PRO A 49 -36.62 -48.21 -45.77
CA PRO A 49 -37.15 -47.00 -46.40
C PRO A 49 -37.98 -46.15 -45.43
N GLU A 50 -38.82 -46.79 -44.61
CA GLU A 50 -39.63 -46.12 -43.58
C GLU A 50 -38.77 -45.45 -42.50
N LEU A 51 -37.75 -46.14 -41.97
CA LEU A 51 -36.86 -45.57 -40.96
C LEU A 51 -36.05 -44.39 -41.52
N LYS A 52 -35.71 -44.43 -42.81
CA LYS A 52 -35.04 -43.33 -43.50
C LYS A 52 -35.95 -42.11 -43.63
N GLU A 53 -37.22 -42.30 -43.97
CA GLU A 53 -38.21 -41.21 -44.02
C GLU A 53 -38.40 -40.57 -42.64
N TYR A 54 -38.50 -41.38 -41.58
CA TYR A 54 -38.57 -40.86 -40.20
C TYR A 54 -37.28 -40.13 -39.79
N GLU A 55 -36.11 -40.64 -40.15
CA GLU A 55 -34.83 -39.97 -39.89
C GLU A 55 -34.79 -38.57 -40.55
N GLU A 56 -35.17 -38.47 -41.83
CA GLU A 56 -35.24 -37.20 -42.55
C GLU A 56 -36.25 -36.23 -41.90
N GLN A 57 -37.40 -36.74 -41.45
CA GLN A 57 -38.38 -35.93 -40.72
C GLN A 57 -37.86 -35.44 -39.37
N ILE A 58 -37.19 -36.30 -38.59
CA ILE A 58 -36.65 -35.97 -37.27
C ILE A 58 -35.53 -34.94 -37.42
N LEU A 59 -34.54 -35.18 -38.28
CA LEU A 59 -33.42 -34.26 -38.49
C LEU A 59 -33.91 -32.92 -39.04
N GLY A 60 -34.85 -32.94 -39.99
CA GLY A 60 -35.46 -31.71 -40.51
C GLY A 60 -36.29 -30.95 -39.47
N ALA A 61 -36.91 -31.65 -38.52
CA ALA A 61 -37.58 -31.02 -37.39
C ALA A 61 -36.56 -30.41 -36.39
N GLU A 62 -35.47 -31.09 -36.08
CA GLU A 62 -34.39 -30.58 -35.22
C GLU A 62 -33.75 -29.32 -35.80
N GLU A 63 -33.44 -29.30 -37.11
CA GLU A 63 -32.93 -28.11 -37.79
C GLU A 63 -33.91 -26.93 -37.71
N LYS A 64 -35.21 -27.19 -37.92
CA LYS A 64 -36.26 -26.16 -37.79
C LYS A 64 -36.38 -25.64 -36.36
N ILE A 65 -36.33 -26.54 -35.36
CA ILE A 65 -36.36 -26.17 -33.94
C ILE A 65 -35.18 -25.26 -33.63
N PHE A 66 -33.97 -25.64 -34.02
CA PHE A 66 -32.76 -24.86 -33.78
C PHE A 66 -32.81 -23.48 -34.46
N ALA A 67 -33.30 -23.41 -35.70
CA ALA A 67 -33.47 -22.16 -36.42
C ALA A 67 -34.49 -21.23 -35.72
N ILE A 68 -35.60 -21.79 -35.23
CA ILE A 68 -36.61 -21.05 -34.47
C ILE A 68 -36.02 -20.56 -33.14
N GLU A 69 -35.32 -21.42 -32.40
CA GLU A 69 -34.69 -21.08 -31.12
C GLU A 69 -33.66 -19.96 -31.27
N THR A 70 -32.79 -20.06 -32.28
CA THR A 70 -31.76 -19.04 -32.56
C THR A 70 -32.42 -17.69 -32.88
N ARG A 71 -33.49 -17.70 -33.68
CA ARG A 71 -34.26 -16.49 -34.00
C ARG A 71 -34.90 -15.89 -32.74
N LEU A 72 -35.58 -16.70 -31.93
CA LEU A 72 -36.21 -16.24 -30.70
C LEU A 72 -35.19 -15.68 -29.70
N TYR A 73 -34.01 -16.30 -29.59
CA TYR A 73 -32.91 -15.78 -28.76
C TYR A 73 -32.39 -14.43 -29.27
N ALA A 74 -32.20 -14.27 -30.58
CA ALA A 74 -31.79 -13.00 -31.17
C ALA A 74 -32.86 -11.90 -30.96
N ASP A 75 -34.14 -12.23 -31.13
CA ASP A 75 -35.26 -11.32 -30.87
C ASP A 75 -35.32 -10.89 -29.40
N LEU A 76 -35.03 -11.81 -28.47
CA LEU A 76 -34.91 -11.53 -27.04
C LEU A 76 -33.74 -10.57 -26.76
N LEU A 77 -32.55 -10.83 -27.31
CA LEU A 77 -31.40 -9.94 -27.15
C LEU A 77 -31.66 -8.54 -27.70
N HIS A 78 -32.31 -8.46 -28.87
CA HIS A 78 -32.69 -7.19 -29.46
C HIS A 78 -33.69 -6.43 -28.57
N SER A 79 -34.68 -7.13 -28.01
CA SER A 79 -35.65 -6.55 -27.08
C SER A 79 -34.98 -6.01 -25.80
N ILE A 80 -34.04 -6.78 -25.23
CA ILE A 80 -33.27 -6.39 -24.03
C ILE A 80 -32.32 -5.22 -24.32
N SER A 81 -31.81 -5.08 -25.55
CA SER A 81 -30.81 -4.06 -25.89
C SER A 81 -31.25 -2.63 -25.54
N SER A 82 -32.55 -2.34 -25.68
CA SER A 82 -33.14 -1.06 -25.31
C SER A 82 -33.07 -0.76 -23.80
N TYR A 83 -32.95 -1.81 -22.97
CA TYR A 83 -32.88 -1.75 -21.51
C TYR A 83 -31.45 -1.77 -20.94
N ILE A 84 -30.41 -1.81 -21.79
CA ILE A 84 -29.01 -1.84 -21.31
C ILE A 84 -28.72 -0.68 -20.34
N LYS A 85 -29.16 0.55 -20.69
CA LYS A 85 -28.96 1.73 -19.84
C LYS A 85 -29.67 1.60 -18.48
N PRO A 86 -30.98 1.29 -18.40
CA PRO A 86 -31.66 0.95 -17.15
C PRO A 86 -30.97 -0.14 -16.33
N ILE A 87 -30.54 -1.24 -16.96
CA ILE A 87 -29.87 -2.36 -16.28
C ILE A 87 -28.55 -1.90 -15.64
N GLN A 88 -27.72 -1.17 -16.38
CA GLN A 88 -26.47 -0.63 -15.86
C GLN A 88 -26.69 0.38 -14.73
N LEU A 89 -27.73 1.21 -14.82
CA LEU A 89 -28.11 2.13 -13.75
C LEU A 89 -28.49 1.36 -12.48
N ASN A 90 -29.36 0.35 -12.61
CA ASN A 90 -29.78 -0.50 -11.50
C ASN A 90 -28.58 -1.22 -10.86
N ALA A 91 -27.66 -1.75 -11.67
CA ALA A 91 -26.44 -2.38 -11.18
C ALA A 91 -25.57 -1.42 -10.35
N ARG A 92 -25.42 -0.16 -10.79
CA ARG A 92 -24.67 0.86 -10.03
C ARG A 92 -25.36 1.23 -8.72
N ILE A 93 -26.68 1.29 -8.70
CA ILE A 93 -27.46 1.57 -7.48
C ILE A 93 -27.30 0.42 -6.49
N LEU A 94 -27.47 -0.82 -6.94
CA LEU A 94 -27.29 -2.01 -6.11
C LEU A 94 -25.86 -2.13 -5.57
N ALA A 95 -24.85 -1.82 -6.39
CA ALA A 95 -23.45 -1.81 -5.94
C ALA A 95 -23.21 -0.79 -4.82
N LYS A 96 -23.77 0.43 -4.94
CA LYS A 96 -23.68 1.44 -3.86
C LYS A 96 -24.37 0.96 -2.58
N LEU A 97 -25.56 0.37 -2.71
CA LEU A 97 -26.31 -0.16 -1.58
C LEU A 97 -25.53 -1.28 -0.88
N ASP A 98 -24.94 -2.20 -1.64
CA ASP A 98 -24.16 -3.33 -1.11
C ASP A 98 -22.93 -2.85 -0.33
N VAL A 99 -22.17 -1.89 -0.87
CA VAL A 99 -21.03 -1.28 -0.17
C VAL A 99 -21.47 -0.58 1.12
N LEU A 100 -22.52 0.23 1.09
CA LEU A 100 -23.01 0.93 2.29
C LEU A 100 -23.55 -0.03 3.35
N LEU A 101 -24.24 -1.10 2.94
CA LEU A 101 -24.71 -2.15 3.84
C LEU A 101 -23.53 -2.92 4.45
N CYS A 102 -22.48 -3.19 3.67
CA CYS A 102 -21.25 -3.81 4.15
C CYS A 102 -20.58 -2.94 5.22
N PHE A 103 -20.43 -1.63 4.97
CA PHE A 103 -19.88 -0.69 5.95
C PHE A 103 -20.70 -0.66 7.24
N ALA A 104 -22.03 -0.60 7.15
CA ALA A 104 -22.91 -0.61 8.32
C ALA A 104 -22.79 -1.91 9.14
N LYS A 105 -22.78 -3.06 8.47
CA LYS A 105 -22.61 -4.37 9.14
C LYS A 105 -21.27 -4.49 9.85
N ILE A 106 -20.18 -4.09 9.21
CA ILE A 106 -18.83 -4.11 9.80
C ILE A 106 -18.75 -3.14 10.99
N ALA A 107 -19.30 -1.94 10.83
CA ALA A 107 -19.31 -0.93 11.88
C ALA A 107 -20.03 -1.41 13.13
N HIS A 108 -21.22 -2.01 12.96
CA HIS A 108 -21.98 -2.57 14.05
C HIS A 108 -21.25 -3.75 14.71
N LYS A 109 -20.76 -4.71 13.91
CA LYS A 109 -20.04 -5.90 14.41
C LYS A 109 -18.78 -5.55 15.20
N ASN A 110 -18.07 -4.49 14.81
CA ASN A 110 -16.76 -4.14 15.38
C ASN A 110 -16.79 -2.90 16.30
N SER A 111 -17.97 -2.36 16.58
CA SER A 111 -18.15 -1.13 17.37
C SER A 111 -17.31 0.02 16.81
N TYR A 112 -17.43 0.29 15.51
CA TYR A 112 -16.80 1.46 14.88
C TYR A 112 -17.70 2.67 15.03
N HIS A 113 -17.09 3.86 15.10
CA HIS A 113 -17.81 5.11 15.33
C HIS A 113 -17.72 6.02 14.10
N LYS A 114 -18.74 6.85 13.93
CA LYS A 114 -18.81 7.80 12.81
C LYS A 114 -17.72 8.86 13.00
N PRO A 115 -16.75 9.02 12.10
CA PRO A 115 -15.80 10.11 12.19
C PRO A 115 -16.47 11.44 11.84
N LEU A 116 -15.96 12.54 12.39
CA LEU A 116 -16.20 13.87 11.87
C LEU A 116 -15.11 14.18 10.85
N VAL A 117 -15.52 14.39 9.59
CA VAL A 117 -14.61 14.77 8.50
C VAL A 117 -14.90 16.22 8.12
N ASP A 118 -13.89 17.08 8.19
CA ASP A 118 -14.00 18.51 7.92
C ASP A 118 -12.85 19.02 7.04
N LEU A 119 -12.87 20.32 6.73
CA LEU A 119 -11.82 20.98 5.94
C LEU A 119 -10.68 21.51 6.79
N GLU A 120 -10.68 21.28 8.09
CA GLU A 120 -9.58 21.68 8.96
C GLU A 120 -8.35 20.79 8.70
N ASP A 121 -7.30 20.99 9.47
CA ASP A 121 -6.03 20.28 9.34
C ASP A 121 -5.73 19.35 10.52
N ARG A 122 -6.60 19.27 11.53
CA ARG A 122 -6.40 18.36 12.67
C ARG A 122 -6.65 16.90 12.30
N ILE A 123 -5.88 16.00 12.89
CA ILE A 123 -6.16 14.57 12.99
C ILE A 123 -6.20 14.27 14.49
N ASP A 124 -7.39 14.11 15.05
CA ASP A 124 -7.58 13.71 16.45
C ASP A 124 -8.32 12.38 16.52
N ILE A 125 -7.62 11.34 16.96
CA ILE A 125 -8.13 9.99 17.11
C ILE A 125 -8.06 9.63 18.59
N LYS A 126 -9.21 9.35 19.21
CA LYS A 126 -9.31 8.83 20.57
C LYS A 126 -9.62 7.34 20.56
N GLY A 127 -8.82 6.56 21.29
CA GLY A 127 -9.00 5.12 21.42
C GLY A 127 -8.93 4.38 20.07
N GLY A 128 -8.05 4.80 19.17
CA GLY A 128 -7.88 4.17 17.87
C GLY A 128 -7.36 2.73 17.98
N ARG A 129 -7.80 1.88 17.07
CA ARG A 129 -7.42 0.47 16.92
C ARG A 129 -7.03 0.17 15.48
N HIS A 130 -6.13 -0.78 15.28
CA HIS A 130 -5.78 -1.23 13.94
C HIS A 130 -6.83 -2.24 13.41
N PRO A 131 -7.56 -1.93 12.32
CA PRO A 131 -8.76 -2.69 11.91
C PRO A 131 -8.48 -4.15 11.51
N VAL A 132 -7.25 -4.45 11.05
CA VAL A 132 -6.81 -5.82 10.73
C VAL A 132 -6.23 -6.54 11.95
N ILE A 133 -5.28 -5.94 12.66
CA ILE A 133 -4.59 -6.60 13.79
C ILE A 133 -5.60 -6.92 14.90
N GLU A 134 -6.58 -6.05 15.19
CA GLU A 134 -7.59 -6.31 16.23
C GLU A 134 -8.41 -7.60 15.99
N LYS A 135 -8.47 -8.09 14.74
CA LYS A 135 -9.18 -9.32 14.37
C LYS A 135 -8.33 -10.58 14.42
N ASN A 136 -7.01 -10.42 14.45
CA ASN A 136 -6.06 -11.53 14.42
C ASN A 136 -5.40 -11.78 15.78
N LEU A 137 -5.90 -11.15 16.86
CA LEU A 137 -5.41 -11.39 18.21
C LEU A 137 -5.87 -12.77 18.73
N PRO A 138 -5.06 -13.43 19.58
CA PRO A 138 -5.46 -14.65 20.27
C PRO A 138 -6.76 -14.46 21.07
N LEU A 139 -7.51 -15.56 21.26
CA LEU A 139 -8.73 -15.54 22.07
C LEU A 139 -8.41 -15.06 23.50
N GLY A 140 -9.13 -14.04 23.94
CA GLY A 140 -8.94 -13.42 25.26
C GLY A 140 -7.96 -12.25 25.30
N GLU A 141 -7.26 -11.93 24.20
CA GLU A 141 -6.45 -10.71 24.11
C GLU A 141 -7.23 -9.56 23.47
N GLU A 142 -7.22 -8.40 24.12
CA GLU A 142 -7.79 -7.16 23.58
C GLU A 142 -6.72 -6.29 22.93
N TYR A 143 -7.09 -5.58 21.86
CA TYR A 143 -6.20 -4.62 21.22
C TYR A 143 -6.06 -3.36 22.09
N ILE A 144 -4.82 -3.01 22.43
CA ILE A 144 -4.53 -1.80 23.21
C ILE A 144 -4.77 -0.55 22.36
N THR A 145 -5.75 0.25 22.77
CA THR A 145 -6.14 1.46 22.04
C THR A 145 -5.15 2.62 22.24
N ASN A 146 -4.94 3.41 21.21
CA ASN A 146 -4.00 4.54 21.22
C ASN A 146 -4.66 5.83 20.75
N ASP A 147 -4.29 6.93 21.42
CA ASP A 147 -4.71 8.27 21.04
C ASP A 147 -3.64 8.89 20.15
N VAL A 148 -4.06 9.59 19.10
CA VAL A 148 -3.15 10.29 18.17
C VAL A 148 -3.74 11.65 17.88
N PHE A 149 -2.96 12.69 18.12
CA PHE A 149 -3.33 14.07 17.82
C PHE A 149 -2.26 14.69 16.91
N LEU A 150 -2.65 15.30 15.80
CA LEU A 150 -1.74 16.03 14.91
C LEU A 150 -2.45 17.27 14.38
N ASP A 151 -1.78 18.41 14.33
CA ASP A 151 -2.25 19.66 13.72
C ASP A 151 -1.07 20.42 13.09
N ALA A 152 -1.29 21.53 12.38
CA ALA A 152 -0.17 22.31 11.82
C ALA A 152 0.45 23.32 12.81
N GLU A 153 -0.12 23.50 14.00
CA GLU A 153 0.23 24.62 14.89
C GLU A 153 0.95 24.19 16.17
N SER A 154 0.50 23.12 16.83
CA SER A 154 0.95 22.72 18.16
C SER A 154 1.71 21.40 18.18
N GLN A 155 1.30 20.42 17.36
CA GLN A 155 1.83 19.07 17.28
C GLN A 155 1.78 18.57 15.83
N GLN A 156 2.67 19.11 15.00
CA GLN A 156 2.80 18.71 13.59
C GLN A 156 3.52 17.36 13.45
N ILE A 157 4.55 17.14 14.26
CA ILE A 157 5.42 15.97 14.16
C ILE A 157 5.46 15.25 15.51
N ILE A 158 5.15 13.96 15.50
CA ILE A 158 5.37 13.08 16.64
C ILE A 158 6.60 12.23 16.35
N ILE A 159 7.61 12.34 17.21
CA ILE A 159 8.76 11.43 17.24
C ILE A 159 8.40 10.27 18.16
N ILE A 160 8.25 9.06 17.60
CA ILE A 160 7.91 7.85 18.34
C ILE A 160 9.17 7.02 18.56
N THR A 161 9.61 6.96 19.82
CA THR A 161 10.74 6.13 20.24
C THR A 161 10.28 4.85 20.94
N GLY A 162 11.13 3.83 20.94
CA GLY A 162 10.89 2.58 21.65
C GLY A 162 11.39 1.35 20.87
N PRO A 163 11.36 0.17 21.48
CA PRO A 163 11.92 -1.04 20.87
C PRO A 163 11.17 -1.50 19.60
N ASN A 164 11.85 -2.30 18.76
CA ASN A 164 11.34 -2.83 17.47
C ASN A 164 9.99 -3.55 17.56
N MET A 165 9.70 -4.20 18.68
CA MET A 165 8.47 -5.00 18.89
C MET A 165 7.42 -4.29 19.74
N ALA A 166 7.61 -2.99 20.02
CA ALA A 166 6.71 -2.24 20.89
C ALA A 166 5.35 -1.92 20.24
N GLY A 167 5.26 -1.97 18.90
CA GLY A 167 4.04 -1.63 18.15
C GLY A 167 4.06 -0.26 17.48
N LYS A 168 5.23 0.38 17.30
CA LYS A 168 5.37 1.66 16.60
C LYS A 168 4.76 1.62 15.19
N SER A 169 5.18 0.66 14.37
CA SER A 169 4.66 0.48 13.00
C SER A 169 3.16 0.21 12.96
N ALA A 170 2.61 -0.46 13.98
CA ALA A 170 1.17 -0.70 14.09
C ALA A 170 0.40 0.60 14.33
N ILE A 171 0.93 1.51 15.16
CA ILE A 171 0.33 2.84 15.42
C ILE A 171 0.39 3.71 14.17
N LEU A 172 1.51 3.70 13.43
CA LEU A 172 1.64 4.43 12.16
C LEU A 172 0.59 3.95 11.15
N ARG A 173 0.56 2.64 10.87
CA ARG A 173 -0.39 2.04 9.92
C ARG A 173 -1.83 2.23 10.36
N GLN A 174 -2.13 2.10 11.65
CA GLN A 174 -3.45 2.36 12.21
C GLN A 174 -3.91 3.78 11.88
N THR A 175 -3.06 4.78 12.10
CA THR A 175 -3.41 6.18 11.86
C THR A 175 -3.73 6.42 10.38
N GLY A 176 -2.89 5.92 9.47
CA GLY A 176 -3.14 6.00 8.03
C GLY A 176 -4.43 5.29 7.60
N LEU A 177 -4.70 4.10 8.14
CA LEU A 177 -5.92 3.33 7.84
C LEU A 177 -7.18 4.04 8.33
N ILE A 178 -7.15 4.65 9.53
CA ILE A 178 -8.31 5.39 10.07
C ILE A 178 -8.63 6.60 9.19
N VAL A 179 -7.62 7.37 8.78
CA VAL A 179 -7.79 8.51 7.86
C VAL A 179 -8.37 8.05 6.53
N LEU A 180 -7.83 6.99 5.95
CA LEU A 180 -8.32 6.43 4.69
C LEU A 180 -9.79 5.98 4.81
N MET A 181 -10.13 5.23 5.86
CA MET A 181 -11.50 4.75 6.10
C MET A 181 -12.49 5.91 6.30
N ALA A 182 -12.09 6.97 7.00
CA ALA A 182 -12.91 8.16 7.18
C ALA A 182 -13.23 8.84 5.84
N GLN A 183 -12.22 9.03 4.98
CA GLN A 183 -12.40 9.65 3.66
C GLN A 183 -13.09 8.76 2.62
N ILE A 184 -13.08 7.44 2.79
CA ILE A 184 -13.93 6.50 2.03
C ILE A 184 -15.41 6.66 2.40
N GLY A 185 -15.72 7.25 3.56
CA GLY A 185 -17.08 7.41 4.07
C GLY A 185 -17.57 6.25 4.94
N CYS A 186 -16.63 5.48 5.53
CA CYS A 186 -16.94 4.40 6.46
C CYS A 186 -16.78 4.87 7.93
N PHE A 187 -17.41 4.16 8.86
CA PHE A 187 -17.15 4.29 10.28
C PHE A 187 -15.75 3.75 10.60
N VAL A 188 -15.10 4.31 11.61
CA VAL A 188 -13.67 4.04 11.90
C VAL A 188 -13.47 3.29 13.23
N PRO A 189 -12.38 2.50 13.35
CA PRO A 189 -12.03 1.74 14.56
C PRO A 189 -11.48 2.62 15.69
N ALA A 190 -12.21 3.65 16.09
CA ALA A 190 -11.87 4.56 17.20
C ALA A 190 -13.05 4.71 18.15
N LYS A 191 -12.84 5.31 19.33
CA LYS A 191 -13.94 5.80 20.18
C LYS A 191 -14.49 7.10 19.61
N GLU A 192 -13.60 8.01 19.25
CA GLU A 192 -13.91 9.29 18.60
C GLU A 192 -12.82 9.59 17.57
N ALA A 193 -13.20 10.24 16.47
CA ALA A 193 -12.26 10.62 15.41
C ALA A 193 -12.69 11.92 14.72
N TYR A 194 -11.80 12.92 14.73
CA TYR A 194 -11.91 14.16 13.98
C TYR A 194 -10.79 14.17 12.93
N ILE A 195 -11.15 14.11 11.66
CA ILE A 195 -10.21 13.93 10.55
C ILE A 195 -10.40 15.07 9.56
N GLY A 196 -9.51 16.05 9.60
CA GLY A 196 -9.37 17.04 8.55
C GLY A 196 -8.95 16.38 7.24
N LEU A 197 -9.48 16.86 6.11
CA LEU A 197 -9.19 16.25 4.80
C LEU A 197 -7.69 16.19 4.51
N VAL A 198 -7.23 14.96 4.26
CA VAL A 198 -5.87 14.62 3.83
C VAL A 198 -5.87 14.37 2.32
N ASP A 199 -4.96 15.03 1.61
CA ASP A 199 -4.85 14.90 0.16
C ASP A 199 -3.96 13.71 -0.25
N LYS A 200 -2.90 13.45 0.51
CA LYS A 200 -1.93 12.39 0.26
C LYS A 200 -1.49 11.75 1.58
N ILE A 201 -1.48 10.42 1.60
CA ILE A 201 -0.88 9.63 2.67
C ILE A 201 0.44 9.08 2.14
N PHE A 202 1.54 9.59 2.65
CA PHE A 202 2.89 9.12 2.35
C PHE A 202 3.33 8.10 3.39
N THR A 203 3.90 6.99 2.93
CA THR A 203 4.39 5.94 3.82
C THR A 203 5.77 5.53 3.40
N ARG A 204 6.70 5.58 4.35
CA ARG A 204 7.95 4.84 4.29
C ARG A 204 7.95 3.87 5.46
N VAL A 205 7.33 2.72 5.25
CA VAL A 205 7.23 1.65 6.24
C VAL A 205 7.92 0.44 5.62
N GLY A 206 9.07 0.06 6.19
CA GLY A 206 10.01 -0.89 5.59
C GLY A 206 9.34 -2.04 4.82
N ALA A 207 9.62 -2.09 3.51
CA ALA A 207 9.26 -3.22 2.67
C ALA A 207 10.19 -4.39 2.97
N SER A 208 9.64 -5.60 3.02
CA SER A 208 10.42 -6.83 2.87
C SER A 208 11.23 -6.73 1.58
N ASP A 209 12.54 -6.97 1.70
CA ASP A 209 13.55 -6.83 0.66
C ASP A 209 13.07 -7.32 -0.71
N ASN A 210 12.73 -6.40 -1.60
CA ASN A 210 12.66 -6.71 -3.03
C ASN A 210 14.09 -6.63 -3.58
N LEU A 211 14.82 -7.74 -3.41
CA LEU A 211 16.19 -7.93 -3.89
C LEU A 211 16.29 -8.01 -5.43
N THR A 212 15.19 -7.81 -6.15
CA THR A 212 15.05 -8.11 -7.58
C THR A 212 15.50 -6.99 -8.53
N SER A 213 15.80 -5.78 -8.03
CA SER A 213 16.16 -4.62 -8.86
C SER A 213 17.65 -4.23 -8.88
N GLY A 214 18.52 -4.91 -8.12
CA GLY A 214 19.96 -4.62 -8.12
C GLY A 214 20.36 -3.27 -7.49
N GLU A 215 19.40 -2.49 -6.96
CA GLU A 215 19.64 -1.26 -6.23
C GLU A 215 19.90 -1.53 -4.74
N SER A 216 20.78 -0.74 -4.13
CA SER A 216 21.01 -0.80 -2.67
C SER A 216 19.71 -0.50 -1.93
N THR A 217 19.38 -1.29 -0.91
CA THR A 217 18.18 -1.10 -0.07
C THR A 217 18.14 0.31 0.54
N PHE A 218 19.30 0.86 0.87
CA PHE A 218 19.43 2.24 1.35
C PHE A 218 19.15 3.28 0.26
N MET A 219 19.54 3.03 -1.00
CA MET A 219 19.25 3.94 -2.10
C MET A 219 17.75 3.99 -2.40
N VAL A 220 17.07 2.84 -2.38
CA VAL A 220 15.60 2.78 -2.51
C VAL A 220 14.93 3.57 -1.40
N GLU A 221 15.39 3.41 -0.16
CA GLU A 221 14.89 4.18 0.99
C GLU A 221 15.06 5.70 0.80
N MET A 222 16.21 6.14 0.30
CA MET A 222 16.47 7.56 0.05
C MET A 222 15.62 8.10 -1.11
N ASN A 223 15.43 7.32 -2.18
CA ASN A 223 14.56 7.70 -3.30
C ASN A 223 13.09 7.81 -2.88
N GLU A 224 12.60 6.86 -2.08
CA GLU A 224 11.25 6.92 -1.50
C GLU A 224 11.09 8.16 -0.62
N THR A 225 12.06 8.44 0.25
CA THR A 225 12.06 9.62 1.12
C THR A 225 12.09 10.91 0.32
N ALA A 226 12.94 11.01 -0.70
CA ALA A 226 13.01 12.17 -1.59
C ALA A 226 11.69 12.38 -2.34
N SER A 227 11.05 11.31 -2.82
CA SER A 227 9.74 11.37 -3.46
C SER A 227 8.67 11.94 -2.51
N ILE A 228 8.68 11.52 -1.24
CA ILE A 228 7.80 12.07 -0.22
C ILE A 228 8.04 13.57 -0.06
N LEU A 229 9.29 13.97 0.25
CA LEU A 229 9.64 15.36 0.55
C LEU A 229 9.35 16.32 -0.62
N ASN A 230 9.55 15.88 -1.86
CA ASN A 230 9.27 16.70 -3.04
C ASN A 230 7.78 16.86 -3.35
N ASN A 231 6.90 16.07 -2.74
CA ASN A 231 5.46 16.03 -3.08
C ASN A 231 4.52 16.36 -1.91
N ILE A 232 5.07 16.75 -0.75
CA ILE A 232 4.28 17.13 0.43
C ILE A 232 3.43 18.38 0.20
N SER A 233 2.31 18.44 0.90
CA SER A 233 1.44 19.62 0.99
C SER A 233 1.04 19.88 2.45
N ASN A 234 0.34 21.00 2.72
CA ASN A 234 -0.25 21.27 4.05
C ASN A 234 -1.28 20.22 4.50
N ARG A 235 -1.87 19.49 3.56
CA ARG A 235 -2.87 18.46 3.85
C ARG A 235 -2.29 17.05 3.90
N SER A 236 -0.99 16.88 3.64
CA SER A 236 -0.39 15.55 3.62
C SER A 236 -0.24 14.94 5.02
N LEU A 237 -0.41 13.63 5.11
CA LEU A 237 -0.04 12.80 6.24
C LEU A 237 1.20 11.98 5.87
N VAL A 238 2.27 12.08 6.65
CA VAL A 238 3.54 11.41 6.41
C VAL A 238 3.81 10.40 7.52
N LEU A 239 4.04 9.15 7.16
CA LEU A 239 4.33 8.04 8.08
C LEU A 239 5.74 7.51 7.78
N LEU A 240 6.72 7.86 8.62
CA LEU A 240 8.12 7.45 8.48
C LEU A 240 8.48 6.42 9.54
N ASP A 241 8.97 5.25 9.13
CA ASP A 241 9.38 4.18 10.02
C ASP A 241 10.85 3.81 9.76
N GLU A 242 11.70 4.04 10.76
CA GLU A 242 13.11 3.62 10.78
C GLU A 242 14.00 4.16 9.65
N ILE A 243 13.81 5.43 9.27
CA ILE A 243 14.71 6.10 8.31
C ILE A 243 16.15 6.16 8.83
N GLY A 244 17.11 5.90 7.95
CA GLY A 244 18.55 6.01 8.20
C GLY A 244 19.18 4.70 8.69
N ARG A 245 18.41 3.61 8.82
CA ARG A 245 18.91 2.35 9.40
C ARG A 245 19.91 1.61 8.52
N GLY A 246 19.88 1.82 7.20
CA GLY A 246 20.74 1.14 6.23
C GLY A 246 22.16 1.71 6.07
N THR A 247 22.55 2.70 6.88
CA THR A 247 23.86 3.39 6.78
C THR A 247 24.56 3.48 8.14
N SER A 248 25.71 4.17 8.21
CA SER A 248 26.44 4.42 9.45
C SER A 248 25.55 5.13 10.47
N THR A 249 25.73 4.86 11.76
CA THR A 249 24.84 5.38 12.81
C THR A 249 24.77 6.91 12.79
N TYR A 250 25.91 7.59 12.62
CA TYR A 250 25.93 9.05 12.58
C TYR A 250 25.34 9.63 11.30
N ASP A 251 25.54 8.99 10.14
CA ASP A 251 24.89 9.42 8.90
C ASP A 251 23.38 9.22 8.99
N GLY A 252 22.93 8.08 9.53
CA GLY A 252 21.51 7.76 9.70
C GLY A 252 20.81 8.75 10.63
N ILE A 253 21.42 9.07 11.78
CA ILE A 253 20.91 10.10 12.70
C ILE A 253 20.86 11.46 11.99
N SER A 254 21.92 11.86 11.29
CA SER A 254 22.02 13.16 10.63
C SER A 254 20.96 13.33 9.54
N ILE A 255 20.72 12.29 8.74
CA ILE A 255 19.68 12.27 7.71
C ILE A 255 18.30 12.35 8.35
N ALA A 256 18.00 11.49 9.33
CA ALA A 256 16.70 11.46 10.00
C ALA A 256 16.38 12.80 10.69
N TRP A 257 17.38 13.40 11.35
CA TRP A 257 17.28 14.73 11.95
C TRP A 257 16.96 15.79 10.90
N SER A 258 17.74 15.83 9.81
CA SER A 258 17.58 16.82 8.73
C SER A 258 16.21 16.71 8.06
N ILE A 259 15.67 15.49 7.93
CA ILE A 259 14.31 15.26 7.39
C ILE A 259 13.25 15.83 8.33
N ALA A 260 13.35 15.56 9.64
CA ALA A 260 12.40 16.08 10.62
C ALA A 260 12.44 17.61 10.67
N GLU A 261 13.64 18.19 10.64
CA GLU A 261 13.86 19.63 10.57
C GLU A 261 13.29 20.23 9.27
N TYR A 262 13.54 19.61 8.13
CA TYR A 262 13.01 20.04 6.84
C TYR A 262 11.48 20.04 6.83
N LEU A 263 10.84 18.95 7.31
CA LEU A 263 9.38 18.87 7.42
C LEU A 263 8.79 19.92 8.37
N HIS A 264 9.49 20.22 9.46
CA HIS A 264 9.06 21.23 10.40
C HIS A 264 9.19 22.65 9.83
N ASN A 265 10.33 22.98 9.22
CA ASN A 265 10.67 24.32 8.75
C ASN A 265 10.20 24.61 7.32
N HIS A 266 9.56 23.65 6.66
CA HIS A 266 9.14 23.80 5.27
C HIS A 266 8.25 25.07 5.11
N PRO A 267 8.58 25.96 4.15
CA PRO A 267 8.00 27.31 4.11
C PRO A 267 6.50 27.30 3.79
N SER A 268 6.03 26.32 3.01
CA SER A 268 4.67 26.29 2.46
C SER A 268 3.87 25.04 2.80
N ALA A 269 4.45 24.05 3.47
CA ALA A 269 3.86 22.73 3.67
C ALA A 269 4.09 22.22 5.10
N LYS A 270 3.07 22.23 5.93
CA LYS A 270 3.09 21.70 7.29
C LYS A 270 2.44 20.32 7.33
N ALA A 271 3.08 19.36 6.67
CA ALA A 271 2.58 17.99 6.62
C ALA A 271 2.60 17.35 8.02
N LYS A 272 1.50 16.70 8.39
CA LYS A 272 1.34 16.03 9.69
C LYS A 272 2.15 14.75 9.63
N THR A 273 3.00 14.52 10.62
CA THR A 273 4.02 13.48 10.51
C THR A 273 4.06 12.60 11.75
N LEU A 274 4.01 11.28 11.54
CA LEU A 274 4.41 10.28 12.54
C LEU A 274 5.78 9.74 12.13
N PHE A 275 6.79 9.95 12.97
CA PHE A 275 8.15 9.52 12.72
C PHE A 275 8.60 8.53 13.80
N ALA A 276 8.51 7.24 13.48
CA ALA A 276 9.02 6.17 14.32
C ALA A 276 10.53 5.95 14.09
N THR A 277 11.30 5.94 15.18
CA THR A 277 12.75 5.82 15.12
C THR A 277 13.33 5.03 16.30
N HIS A 278 14.56 4.54 16.12
CA HIS A 278 15.41 3.97 17.18
C HIS A 278 16.46 4.95 17.71
N TYR A 279 16.64 6.07 17.02
CA TYR A 279 17.56 7.12 17.40
C TYR A 279 16.93 7.95 18.52
N HIS A 280 17.38 7.73 19.74
CA HIS A 280 16.94 8.51 20.91
C HIS A 280 17.47 9.95 20.85
N GLU A 281 18.53 10.18 20.08
CA GLU A 281 19.10 11.49 19.78
C GLU A 281 18.03 12.44 19.19
N LEU A 282 17.09 11.92 18.38
CA LEU A 282 16.00 12.71 17.81
C LEU A 282 15.03 13.27 18.87
N ASN A 283 15.07 12.78 20.12
CA ASN A 283 14.27 13.37 21.21
C ASN A 283 14.67 14.83 21.47
N GLU A 284 15.90 15.23 21.18
CA GLU A 284 16.37 16.62 21.37
C GLU A 284 15.63 17.62 20.47
N LEU A 285 15.06 17.16 19.34
CA LEU A 285 14.30 17.99 18.42
C LEU A 285 13.09 18.67 19.10
N ALA A 286 12.41 17.98 20.01
CA ALA A 286 11.26 18.55 20.73
C ALA A 286 11.65 19.69 21.68
N GLY A 287 12.93 19.79 22.07
CA GLY A 287 13.46 20.91 22.85
C GLY A 287 13.75 22.15 22.01
N THR A 288 13.95 21.99 20.70
CA THR A 288 14.32 23.06 19.77
C THR A 288 13.14 23.53 18.92
N PHE A 289 12.27 22.60 18.52
CA PHE A 289 11.17 22.82 17.59
C PHE A 289 9.82 22.68 18.29
N ASN A 290 9.04 23.76 18.33
CA ASN A 290 7.81 23.84 19.11
C ASN A 290 6.69 22.87 18.66
N ARG A 291 6.63 22.54 17.36
CA ARG A 291 5.62 21.62 16.80
C ARG A 291 6.05 20.15 16.80
N ILE A 292 7.24 19.84 17.29
CA ILE A 292 7.73 18.46 17.44
C ILE A 292 7.49 18.00 18.87
N LYS A 293 6.83 16.84 19.04
CA LYS A 293 6.55 16.25 20.35
C LYS A 293 7.08 14.82 20.41
N ASN A 294 7.71 14.48 21.53
CA ASN A 294 8.22 13.13 21.76
C ASN A 294 7.15 12.26 22.39
N PHE A 295 7.03 11.06 21.86
CA PHE A 295 6.24 9.99 22.43
C PHE A 295 7.07 8.71 22.45
N ASN A 296 6.73 7.82 23.39
CA ASN A 296 7.28 6.49 23.43
C ASN A 296 6.18 5.46 23.57
N VAL A 297 6.49 4.22 23.21
CA VAL A 297 5.60 3.11 23.47
C VAL A 297 5.98 2.47 24.80
N ALA A 298 5.06 2.54 25.77
CA ALA A 298 5.32 2.18 27.15
C ALA A 298 5.74 0.71 27.31
N VAL A 299 6.76 0.53 28.14
CA VAL A 299 7.34 -0.77 28.49
C VAL A 299 7.24 -0.92 30.01
N LYS A 300 6.76 -2.07 30.49
CA LYS A 300 6.72 -2.39 31.91
C LYS A 300 7.68 -3.51 32.23
N GLU A 301 8.58 -3.27 33.16
CA GLU A 301 9.46 -4.30 33.72
C GLU A 301 8.76 -4.93 34.93
N THR A 302 8.71 -6.26 34.97
CA THR A 302 8.19 -7.02 36.11
C THR A 302 9.15 -8.16 36.41
N GLY A 303 9.95 -7.97 37.45
CA GLY A 303 11.04 -8.88 37.81
C GLY A 303 12.08 -8.95 36.69
N GLN A 304 12.24 -10.13 36.08
CA GLN A 304 13.15 -10.33 34.94
C GLN A 304 12.45 -10.33 33.57
N LYS A 305 11.14 -10.05 33.51
CA LYS A 305 10.35 -10.06 32.27
C LYS A 305 10.00 -8.63 31.86
N ILE A 306 10.14 -8.35 30.58
CA ILE A 306 9.65 -7.13 29.96
C ILE A 306 8.30 -7.40 29.32
N ILE A 307 7.33 -6.55 29.63
CA ILE A 307 5.98 -6.57 29.04
C ILE A 307 5.84 -5.30 28.20
N PHE A 308 5.63 -5.46 26.90
CA PHE A 308 5.32 -4.35 26.01
C PHE A 308 3.84 -3.98 26.20
N LEU A 309 3.57 -2.81 26.76
CA LEU A 309 2.20 -2.36 27.00
C LEU A 309 1.51 -1.91 25.71
N ARG A 310 2.27 -1.68 24.62
CA ARG A 310 1.76 -1.23 23.32
C ARG A 310 0.92 0.06 23.39
N LYS A 311 1.11 0.84 24.45
CA LYS A 311 0.43 2.12 24.71
C LYS A 311 1.37 3.27 24.40
N LEU A 312 0.94 4.17 23.54
CA LEU A 312 1.62 5.42 23.22
C LEU A 312 1.47 6.39 24.40
N VAL A 313 2.59 6.89 24.92
CA VAL A 313 2.64 7.84 26.04
C VAL A 313 3.57 9.01 25.70
N PRO A 314 3.28 10.23 26.20
CA PRO A 314 4.18 11.37 26.01
C PRO A 314 5.57 11.14 26.62
N GLY A 315 6.60 11.72 26.00
CA GLY A 315 7.99 11.66 26.43
C GLY A 315 8.87 10.77 25.53
N GLY A 316 10.18 11.06 25.50
CA GLY A 316 11.15 10.22 24.80
C GLY A 316 11.61 9.04 25.67
N SER A 317 12.08 7.95 25.04
CA SER A 317 12.81 6.88 25.73
C SER A 317 14.31 7.12 25.61
N GLU A 318 15.03 7.13 26.74
CA GLU A 318 16.49 7.24 26.77
C GLU A 318 17.21 5.88 26.77
N HIS A 319 16.51 4.80 27.13
CA HIS A 319 17.12 3.48 27.27
C HIS A 319 16.84 2.57 26.08
N SER A 320 17.90 1.89 25.60
CA SER A 320 17.78 0.83 24.61
C SER A 320 17.50 -0.50 25.29
N PHE A 321 16.37 -1.12 24.94
CA PHE A 321 15.96 -2.41 25.49
C PHE A 321 16.57 -3.60 24.73
N GLY A 322 17.53 -3.37 23.82
CA GLY A 322 18.09 -4.42 22.94
C GLY A 322 18.68 -5.62 23.69
N ILE A 323 19.49 -5.37 24.72
CA ILE A 323 20.09 -6.45 25.54
C ILE A 323 19.00 -7.24 26.30
N HIS A 324 17.95 -6.56 26.75
CA HIS A 324 16.84 -7.22 27.42
C HIS A 324 15.99 -8.07 26.47
N VAL A 325 15.78 -7.63 25.23
CA VAL A 325 15.15 -8.44 24.18
C VAL A 325 16.00 -9.67 23.85
N ALA A 326 17.32 -9.52 23.77
CA ALA A 326 18.23 -10.64 23.61
C ALA A 326 18.12 -11.67 24.76
N LYS A 327 17.90 -11.21 26.00
CA LYS A 327 17.62 -12.09 27.13
C LYS A 327 16.32 -12.88 26.97
N LEU A 328 15.25 -12.24 26.49
CA LEU A 328 13.97 -12.91 26.21
C LEU A 328 14.09 -13.95 25.08
N ALA A 329 14.96 -13.70 24.10
CA ALA A 329 15.27 -14.66 23.04
C ALA A 329 16.11 -15.87 23.51
N GLY A 330 16.50 -15.91 24.80
CA GLY A 330 17.26 -17.03 25.37
C GLY A 330 18.78 -16.95 25.12
N MET A 331 19.32 -15.75 24.87
CA MET A 331 20.76 -15.59 24.65
C MET A 331 21.59 -16.00 25.88
N PRO A 332 22.77 -16.62 25.71
CA PRO A 332 23.57 -17.12 26.82
C PRO A 332 23.93 -16.01 27.84
N PRO A 333 23.83 -16.26 29.16
CA PRO A 333 24.11 -15.26 30.20
C PRO A 333 25.49 -14.61 30.08
N LYS A 334 26.50 -15.37 29.64
CA LYS A 334 27.87 -14.87 29.42
C LYS A 334 27.93 -13.80 28.33
N VAL A 335 27.15 -13.96 27.25
CA VAL A 335 27.05 -12.98 26.16
C VAL A 335 26.33 -11.73 26.65
N LEU A 336 25.23 -11.88 27.40
CA LEU A 336 24.48 -10.77 27.96
C LEU A 336 25.30 -9.94 28.96
N SER A 337 26.07 -10.60 29.83
CA SER A 337 26.98 -9.93 30.76
C SER A 337 28.01 -9.10 30.01
N ARG A 338 28.63 -9.70 28.99
CA ARG A 338 29.63 -9.00 28.17
C ARG A 338 29.03 -7.84 27.39
N ALA A 339 27.84 -8.00 26.82
CA ALA A 339 27.14 -6.92 26.12
C ALA A 339 26.85 -5.74 27.05
N ASN A 340 26.43 -6.00 28.29
CA ASN A 340 26.21 -4.95 29.29
C ASN A 340 27.50 -4.21 29.68
N GLU A 341 28.62 -4.92 29.84
CA GLU A 341 29.92 -4.28 30.08
C GLU A 341 30.33 -3.35 28.94
N ILE A 342 30.16 -3.80 27.69
CA ILE A 342 30.47 -3.01 26.50
C ILE A 342 29.55 -1.78 26.42
N LEU A 343 28.25 -1.96 26.63
CA LEU A 343 27.27 -0.86 26.60
C LEU A 343 27.64 0.23 27.62
N LYS A 344 27.96 -0.15 28.87
CA LYS A 344 28.38 0.80 29.90
C LYS A 344 29.63 1.59 29.52
N LYS A 345 30.59 0.95 28.83
CA LYS A 345 31.78 1.66 28.33
C LYS A 345 31.44 2.66 27.24
N LEU A 346 30.61 2.27 26.27
CA LEU A 346 30.16 3.14 25.18
C LEU A 346 29.32 4.32 25.68
N GLU A 347 28.47 4.10 26.70
CA GLU A 347 27.70 5.16 27.37
C GLU A 347 28.63 6.12 28.13
N ALA A 348 29.62 5.58 28.87
CA ALA A 348 30.59 6.38 29.59
C ALA A 348 31.47 7.24 28.66
N GLU A 349 31.93 6.66 27.54
CA GLU A 349 32.67 7.38 26.49
C GLU A 349 31.82 8.48 25.84
N ARG A 350 30.51 8.23 25.62
CA ARG A 350 29.56 9.26 25.15
C ARG A 350 29.37 10.42 26.12
N THR A 351 29.41 10.18 27.43
CA THR A 351 29.29 11.23 28.45
C THR A 351 30.62 11.93 28.79
N GLY A 352 31.76 11.34 28.40
CA GLY A 352 33.09 11.70 28.91
C GLY A 352 33.98 12.56 27.99
N GLY A 353 33.56 12.92 26.78
CA GLY A 353 34.37 13.76 25.89
C GLY A 353 33.58 14.26 24.69
N GLU A 354 33.47 15.58 24.59
CA GLU A 354 32.63 16.34 23.63
C GLU A 354 31.15 15.95 23.66
N SER A 355 30.37 16.72 24.41
CA SER A 355 28.91 16.59 24.39
C SER A 355 28.41 16.65 22.95
N ILE A 356 27.48 15.76 22.57
CA ILE A 356 26.76 15.85 21.29
C ILE A 356 26.16 17.26 21.12
N LYS A 357 25.84 17.96 22.23
CA LYS A 357 25.47 19.38 22.25
C LYS A 357 26.52 20.32 21.65
N GLU A 358 27.82 20.07 21.80
CA GLU A 358 28.90 20.88 21.21
C GLU A 358 29.12 20.55 19.73
N SER A 359 29.02 19.28 19.36
CA SER A 359 29.10 18.83 17.96
C SER A 359 27.90 19.32 17.14
N ILE A 360 26.68 19.24 17.70
CA ILE A 360 25.46 19.78 17.10
C ILE A 360 25.45 21.32 17.14
N LYS A 361 25.98 21.97 18.19
CA LYS A 361 26.21 23.43 18.17
C LYS A 361 27.20 23.81 17.08
N LYS A 362 28.26 23.04 16.81
CA LYS A 362 29.17 23.29 15.69
C LYS A 362 28.45 23.16 14.34
N VAL A 363 27.58 22.17 14.17
CA VAL A 363 26.78 21.99 12.95
C VAL A 363 25.73 23.11 12.80
N GLN A 364 25.02 23.51 13.85
CA GLN A 364 24.11 24.67 13.84
C GLN A 364 24.86 25.99 13.58
N LYS A 365 26.03 26.18 14.18
CA LYS A 365 26.86 27.37 13.98
C LYS A 365 27.44 27.40 12.57
N GLN A 366 27.80 26.25 11.99
CA GLN A 366 28.12 26.14 10.56
C GLN A 366 26.88 26.41 9.70
N ALA A 367 25.72 25.81 9.94
CA ALA A 367 24.51 26.08 9.15
C ALA A 367 24.10 27.57 9.19
N MET A 368 24.26 28.24 10.33
CA MET A 368 24.02 29.67 10.50
C MET A 368 25.12 30.54 9.85
N GLN A 369 26.37 30.06 9.82
CA GLN A 369 27.49 30.71 9.12
C GLN A 369 27.38 30.54 7.59
N LEU A 370 26.81 29.42 7.13
CA LEU A 370 26.47 29.12 5.74
C LEU A 370 25.30 29.99 5.25
N GLN A 371 24.31 30.29 6.12
CA GLN A 371 23.27 31.30 5.84
C GLN A 371 23.83 32.73 5.80
N MET A 372 24.96 33.02 6.46
CA MET A 372 25.68 34.29 6.30
C MET A 372 26.43 34.41 4.96
N PHE A 373 26.67 33.30 4.26
CA PHE A 373 27.26 33.27 2.91
C PHE A 373 26.22 33.28 1.78
N SER A 374 24.93 33.22 2.10
CA SER A 374 23.84 33.55 1.16
C SER A 374 23.37 34.99 1.35
N ILE A 375 24.33 35.92 1.39
CA ILE A 375 24.07 37.27 0.88
C ILE A 375 24.43 37.13 -0.60
N ASP A 376 23.41 37.05 -1.46
CA ASP A 376 23.58 37.14 -2.90
C ASP A 376 24.44 38.37 -3.21
N ASP A 377 25.71 38.17 -3.57
CA ASP A 377 26.58 39.26 -4.01
C ASP A 377 25.87 39.93 -5.20
N PRO A 378 25.50 41.22 -5.10
CA PRO A 378 24.73 41.92 -6.13
C PRO A 378 25.41 41.84 -7.50
N VAL A 379 26.74 41.68 -7.52
CA VAL A 379 27.53 41.48 -8.75
C VAL A 379 27.28 40.10 -9.36
N LEU A 380 27.22 39.04 -8.55
CA LEU A 380 27.00 37.67 -9.02
C LEU A 380 25.58 37.47 -9.55
N VAL A 381 24.56 38.10 -8.92
CA VAL A 381 23.19 38.10 -9.45
C VAL A 381 23.13 38.79 -10.80
N LYS A 382 23.76 39.96 -10.92
CA LYS A 382 23.79 40.73 -12.17
C LYS A 382 24.49 39.98 -13.31
N ILE A 383 25.57 39.26 -13.02
CA ILE A 383 26.27 38.43 -14.00
C ILE A 383 25.41 37.22 -14.40
N ARG A 384 24.76 36.57 -13.44
CA ARG A 384 23.87 35.43 -13.69
C ARG A 384 22.70 35.83 -14.60
N ASP A 385 22.09 36.98 -14.37
CA ASP A 385 20.98 37.47 -15.18
C ASP A 385 21.41 37.81 -16.61
N VAL A 386 22.59 38.43 -16.77
CA VAL A 386 23.17 38.71 -18.09
C VAL A 386 23.45 37.43 -18.87
N LEU A 387 24.01 36.41 -18.21
CA LEU A 387 24.31 35.11 -18.84
C LEU A 387 23.05 34.32 -19.22
N ASN A 388 22.00 34.35 -18.39
CA ASN A 388 20.74 33.66 -18.69
C ASN A 388 19.97 34.31 -19.85
N ALA A 389 20.16 35.61 -20.07
CA ALA A 389 19.51 36.34 -21.16
C ALA A 389 20.29 36.28 -22.50
N LEU A 390 21.47 35.67 -22.53
CA LEU A 390 22.33 35.57 -23.71
C LEU A 390 22.06 34.27 -24.50
N ASP A 391 21.66 34.40 -25.77
CA ASP A 391 21.62 33.27 -26.70
C ASP A 391 22.92 33.21 -27.52
N VAL A 392 23.81 32.33 -27.08
CA VAL A 392 25.16 32.15 -27.65
C VAL A 392 25.13 31.77 -29.13
N ASN A 393 24.05 31.16 -29.62
CA ASN A 393 23.96 30.70 -31.02
C ASN A 393 23.63 31.82 -32.01
N THR A 394 23.28 33.01 -31.51
CA THR A 394 22.83 34.14 -32.33
C THR A 394 23.84 35.30 -32.35
N LEU A 395 24.89 35.24 -31.54
CA LEU A 395 25.86 36.31 -31.39
C LEU A 395 26.91 36.30 -32.50
N THR A 396 27.20 37.46 -33.04
CA THR A 396 28.40 37.64 -33.87
C THR A 396 29.66 37.63 -33.00
N PRO A 397 30.84 37.25 -33.54
CA PRO A 397 32.08 37.19 -32.76
C PRO A 397 32.45 38.51 -32.05
N VAL A 398 32.09 39.65 -32.63
CA VAL A 398 32.33 40.98 -32.04
C VAL A 398 31.41 41.23 -30.85
N GLU A 399 30.13 40.88 -30.95
CA GLU A 399 29.15 41.03 -29.86
C GLU A 399 29.48 40.13 -28.67
N ALA A 400 29.96 38.90 -28.93
CA ALA A 400 30.42 38.00 -27.88
C ALA A 400 31.60 38.58 -27.09
N LEU A 401 32.58 39.18 -27.80
CA LEU A 401 33.72 39.85 -27.17
C LEU A 401 33.29 41.10 -26.38
N MET A 402 32.34 41.88 -26.90
CA MET A 402 31.79 43.05 -26.18
C MET A 402 31.03 42.65 -24.92
N LYS A 403 30.26 41.55 -24.95
CA LYS A 403 29.56 41.01 -23.78
C LYS A 403 30.51 40.45 -22.72
N LEU A 404 31.61 39.82 -23.14
CA LEU A 404 32.68 39.40 -22.25
C LEU A 404 33.39 40.59 -21.58
N ASP A 405 33.64 41.68 -22.32
CA ASP A 405 34.21 42.92 -21.76
C ASP A 405 33.25 43.57 -20.76
N GLU A 406 31.95 43.58 -21.03
CA GLU A 406 30.90 44.06 -20.12
C GLU A 406 30.90 43.29 -18.79
N ILE A 407 30.94 41.96 -18.85
CA ILE A 407 31.03 41.10 -17.66
C ILE A 407 32.35 41.35 -16.90
N GLN A 408 33.47 41.52 -17.61
CA GLN A 408 34.76 41.84 -17.00
C GLN A 408 34.75 43.19 -16.27
N ARG A 409 34.09 44.21 -16.82
CA ARG A 409 33.97 45.52 -16.18
C ARG A 409 33.14 45.45 -14.92
N VAL A 410 32.05 44.70 -14.94
CA VAL A 410 31.18 44.47 -13.76
C VAL A 410 31.94 43.77 -12.63
N ILE A 411 32.88 42.88 -12.95
CA ILE A 411 33.75 42.23 -11.96
C ILE A 411 34.86 43.17 -11.45
N LYS A 412 35.41 44.04 -12.31
CA LYS A 412 36.51 44.96 -11.96
C LYS A 412 36.06 46.23 -11.22
N SER A 413 34.77 46.57 -11.25
CA SER A 413 34.23 47.78 -10.63
C SER A 413 33.88 47.63 -9.13
N ASN A 414 34.18 46.47 -8.53
CA ASN A 414 33.93 46.16 -7.12
C ASN A 414 35.23 45.88 -6.36
#